data_AF-A0A654IDU6-F1
#
_entry.id   AF-A0A654IDU6-F1
#
_cell.length_a   1.000
_cell.length_b   1.000
_cell.length_c   1.000
_cell.angle_alpha   90.00
_cell.angle_beta   90.00
_cell.angle_gamma   90.00
#
_symmetry.space_group_name_H-M   'P 1'
#
loop_
_entity.id
_entity.type
_entity.pdbx_description
1 polymer ?
#
loop_
_entity_poly.entity_id
_entity_poly.type
_entity_poly.pdbx_seq_one_letter_code
_entity_poly.pdbx_strand_id
1 'polypeptide(L)'
;MLGSIWHKTINGVNDKCKISYLNKNEVIEFLSTQEPKNILCLGSRYGSINYVLNQLEQKYPDKFNKKTVYASIKDDEQITEPKTTSAIFTTFDSSKGLEKPICVIFDFDIAYWTQRLNKKDTKYDILRNIFCVAASRGKNSIIFVKNDDELNNSLLKGTDIIESKYYVKKDFLECEADTYRISDMFDHKYDEDLEECLDLLDIKEIYSQDTTKIKIKSNDGLIDISPCIGIYQEASYFKKYDIKQEIEQFISTDRNTQAFAMKEFKKFIKKRNKIDDLILYFTYLDTGQIRYINQVKTPFISIEEEKAIHDRLSTVFKKQEQIQELCYSVLGKYKNGITIDIIGFADVIKDNTVYELKFVNELKRAHFLQTASYMLALKIPKGILWNVKNNTSYQIAIKDVEEFKKQVCKTITKRLNIE
;
A
#
# COMPACT_ATOMS: atom_id res chain seq x y z
N MET A 1 20.97 6.01 -23.59
CA MET A 1 19.53 5.79 -23.34
C MET A 1 18.93 6.83 -22.41
N LEU A 2 19.39 7.00 -21.16
CA LEU A 2 18.76 7.96 -20.23
C LEU A 2 18.90 9.42 -20.67
N GLY A 3 20.05 9.83 -21.20
CA GLY A 3 20.27 11.20 -21.67
C GLY A 3 19.34 11.60 -22.82
N SER A 4 19.01 10.66 -23.71
CA SER A 4 18.05 10.89 -24.79
C SER A 4 16.61 11.01 -24.27
N ILE A 5 16.22 10.22 -23.27
CA ILE A 5 14.88 10.29 -22.66
C ILE A 5 14.69 11.60 -21.87
N TRP A 6 15.73 12.06 -21.16
CA TRP A 6 15.70 13.32 -20.41
C TRP A 6 15.92 14.56 -21.27
N HIS A 7 16.31 14.41 -22.54
CA HIS A 7 16.78 15.50 -23.41
C HIS A 7 17.91 16.33 -22.76
N LYS A 8 18.85 15.65 -22.06
CA LYS A 8 19.95 16.28 -21.33
C LYS A 8 21.22 15.44 -21.42
N THR A 9 22.37 16.10 -21.45
CA THR A 9 23.67 15.45 -21.23
C THR A 9 23.78 15.02 -19.78
N ILE A 10 24.10 13.75 -19.54
CA ILE A 10 24.34 13.23 -18.18
C ILE A 10 25.83 13.29 -17.92
N ASN A 11 26.23 14.08 -16.92
CA ASN A 11 27.62 14.19 -16.48
C ASN A 11 27.85 13.27 -15.27
N GLY A 12 29.03 12.64 -15.17
CA GLY A 12 29.38 11.75 -14.05
C GLY A 12 28.88 10.32 -14.18
N VAL A 13 28.65 9.83 -15.41
CA VAL A 13 28.30 8.42 -15.65
C VAL A 13 29.52 7.55 -15.33
N ASN A 14 29.31 6.48 -14.58
CA ASN A 14 30.34 5.47 -14.39
C ASN A 14 30.46 4.64 -15.68
N ASP A 15 31.47 4.92 -16.50
CA ASP A 15 31.72 4.19 -17.76
C ASP A 15 31.98 2.69 -17.56
N LYS A 16 32.27 2.26 -16.32
CA LYS A 16 32.44 0.84 -15.97
C LYS A 16 31.14 0.16 -15.54
N CYS A 17 30.02 0.88 -15.48
CA CYS A 17 28.74 0.29 -15.10
C CYS A 17 28.29 -0.73 -16.15
N LYS A 18 27.98 -1.95 -15.72
CA LYS A 18 27.50 -3.03 -16.59
C LYS A 18 25.99 -3.04 -16.64
N ILE A 19 25.43 -3.15 -17.83
CA ILE A 19 23.99 -3.35 -18.04
C ILE A 19 23.79 -4.80 -18.50
N SER A 20 22.90 -5.53 -17.86
CA SER A 20 22.54 -6.90 -18.24
C SER A 20 21.03 -7.11 -18.19
N TYR A 21 20.59 -8.20 -18.82
CA TYR A 21 19.18 -8.55 -18.95
C TYR A 21 18.98 -10.03 -18.63
N LEU A 22 18.39 -10.31 -17.47
CA LEU A 22 18.26 -11.64 -16.90
C LEU A 22 16.78 -11.96 -16.68
N ASN A 23 16.39 -13.23 -16.73
CA ASN A 23 15.06 -13.66 -16.28
C ASN A 23 15.00 -13.81 -14.75
N LYS A 24 13.81 -14.05 -14.20
CA LYS A 24 13.59 -14.17 -12.74
C LYS A 24 14.49 -15.24 -12.09
N ASN A 25 14.70 -16.37 -12.74
CA ASN A 25 15.51 -17.48 -12.19
C ASN A 25 17.01 -17.15 -12.19
N GLU A 26 17.50 -16.58 -13.28
CA GLU A 26 18.88 -16.10 -13.39
C GLU A 26 19.16 -14.98 -12.36
N VAL A 27 18.19 -14.10 -12.11
CA VAL A 27 18.30 -13.07 -11.06
C VAL A 27 18.41 -13.70 -9.67
N ILE A 28 17.59 -14.72 -9.36
CA ILE A 28 17.67 -15.44 -8.08
C ILE A 28 19.06 -16.07 -7.90
N GLU A 29 19.55 -16.77 -8.92
CA GLU A 29 20.89 -17.39 -8.90
C GLU A 29 21.99 -16.34 -8.74
N PHE A 30 21.96 -15.28 -9.55
CA PHE A 30 22.90 -14.18 -9.47
C PHE A 30 22.90 -13.56 -8.07
N LEU A 31 21.75 -13.13 -7.55
CA LEU A 31 21.63 -12.47 -6.25
C LEU A 31 22.04 -13.38 -5.10
N SER A 32 21.85 -14.70 -5.21
CA SER A 32 22.27 -15.66 -4.18
C SER A 32 23.78 -15.61 -3.90
N THR A 33 24.58 -15.25 -4.89
CA THR A 33 26.04 -15.14 -4.79
C THR A 33 26.52 -13.79 -4.25
N GLN A 34 25.63 -12.80 -4.16
CA GLN A 34 25.97 -11.43 -3.75
C GLN A 34 25.78 -11.22 -2.24
N GLU A 35 26.32 -10.12 -1.74
CA GLU A 35 26.10 -9.66 -0.36
C GLU A 35 24.86 -8.77 -0.28
N PRO A 36 23.93 -8.99 0.68
CA PRO A 36 22.69 -8.21 0.79
C PRO A 36 22.91 -6.70 0.77
N LYS A 37 23.93 -6.22 1.49
CA LYS A 37 24.28 -4.79 1.57
C LYS A 37 24.53 -4.12 0.21
N ASN A 38 24.81 -4.90 -0.84
CA ASN A 38 25.12 -4.41 -2.17
C ASN A 38 23.90 -4.37 -3.11
N ILE A 39 22.73 -4.85 -2.67
CA ILE A 39 21.57 -5.11 -3.52
C ILE A 39 20.48 -4.07 -3.31
N LEU A 40 20.05 -3.47 -4.42
CA LEU A 40 18.81 -2.72 -4.54
C LEU A 40 17.93 -3.39 -5.60
N CYS A 41 16.69 -3.69 -5.26
CA CYS A 41 15.68 -4.26 -6.14
C CYS A 41 14.53 -3.26 -6.24
N LEU A 42 14.19 -2.86 -7.46
CA LEU A 42 13.16 -1.89 -7.77
C LEU A 42 12.10 -2.53 -8.66
N GLY A 43 10.81 -2.38 -8.34
CA GLY A 43 9.74 -2.96 -9.14
C GLY A 43 8.36 -2.45 -8.77
N SER A 44 7.33 -2.97 -9.43
CA SER A 44 5.96 -2.69 -9.02
C SER A 44 5.64 -3.42 -7.71
N ARG A 45 4.78 -2.83 -6.85
CA ARG A 45 4.46 -3.38 -5.53
C ARG A 45 3.90 -4.81 -5.56
N TYR A 46 3.19 -5.14 -6.64
CA TYR A 46 2.51 -6.44 -6.82
C TYR A 46 3.13 -7.28 -7.94
N GLY A 47 4.26 -6.86 -8.50
CA GLY A 47 4.89 -7.54 -9.63
C GLY A 47 5.91 -8.58 -9.24
N SER A 48 6.81 -8.84 -10.18
CA SER A 48 7.78 -9.94 -10.12
C SER A 48 8.83 -9.78 -9.01
N ILE A 49 8.98 -8.57 -8.44
CA ILE A 49 9.89 -8.30 -7.32
C ILE A 49 9.57 -9.14 -6.08
N ASN A 50 8.29 -9.32 -5.75
CA ASN A 50 7.87 -10.11 -4.58
C ASN A 50 8.13 -11.60 -4.79
N TYR A 51 7.98 -12.10 -6.02
CA TYR A 51 8.34 -13.47 -6.35
C TYR A 51 9.83 -13.74 -6.07
N VAL A 52 10.73 -12.89 -6.56
CA VAL A 52 12.17 -13.04 -6.32
C VAL A 52 12.52 -12.87 -4.84
N LEU A 53 11.94 -11.89 -4.15
CA LEU A 53 12.10 -11.72 -2.70
C LEU A 53 11.73 -13.01 -1.95
N ASN A 54 10.53 -13.54 -2.20
CA ASN A 54 10.02 -14.74 -1.55
C ASN A 54 10.92 -15.96 -1.84
N GLN A 55 11.41 -16.11 -3.08
CA GLN A 55 12.31 -17.19 -3.46
C GLN A 55 13.69 -17.08 -2.80
N LEU A 56 14.26 -15.87 -2.69
CA LEU A 56 15.54 -15.66 -2.03
C LEU A 56 15.47 -15.98 -0.54
N GLU A 57 14.44 -15.50 0.16
CA GLU A 57 14.26 -15.78 1.59
C GLU A 57 13.91 -17.26 1.85
N GLN A 58 13.25 -17.94 0.91
CA GLN A 58 12.94 -19.37 1.03
C GLN A 58 14.18 -20.26 0.79
N LYS A 59 14.95 -19.99 -0.27
CA LYS A 59 16.08 -20.84 -0.69
C LYS A 59 17.38 -20.53 0.03
N TYR A 60 17.57 -19.28 0.46
CA TYR A 60 18.81 -18.79 1.07
C TYR A 60 18.55 -18.04 2.39
N PRO A 61 17.82 -18.64 3.37
CA PRO A 61 17.36 -17.96 4.58
C PRO A 61 18.50 -17.44 5.48
N ASP A 62 19.68 -18.06 5.45
CA ASP A 62 20.84 -17.61 6.23
C ASP A 62 21.36 -16.24 5.76
N LYS A 63 21.18 -15.94 4.47
CA LYS A 63 21.64 -14.71 3.83
C LYS A 63 20.51 -13.69 3.67
N PHE A 64 19.32 -14.13 3.25
CA PHE A 64 18.15 -13.29 3.00
C PHE A 64 17.08 -13.59 4.05
N ASN A 65 16.91 -12.67 5.00
CA ASN A 65 15.92 -12.79 6.06
C ASN A 65 15.55 -11.41 6.65
N LYS A 66 14.67 -11.39 7.64
CA LYS A 66 14.21 -10.20 8.35
C LYS A 66 15.31 -9.35 8.99
N LYS A 67 16.56 -9.81 9.10
CA LYS A 67 17.67 -8.97 9.61
C LYS A 67 18.48 -8.32 8.48
N THR A 68 18.45 -8.89 7.28
CA THR A 68 19.30 -8.51 6.13
C THR A 68 18.50 -8.02 4.93
N VAL A 69 17.17 -8.07 4.96
CA VAL A 69 16.30 -7.64 3.87
C VAL A 69 15.24 -6.67 4.37
N TYR A 70 15.29 -5.46 3.82
CA TYR A 70 14.23 -4.48 3.90
C TYR A 70 13.32 -4.59 2.67
N ALA A 71 12.01 -4.62 2.87
CA ALA A 71 11.01 -4.64 1.81
C ALA A 71 9.88 -3.67 2.14
N SER A 72 9.68 -2.63 1.33
CA SER A 72 8.65 -1.62 1.58
C SER A 72 7.25 -2.15 1.28
N ILE A 73 6.29 -1.87 2.16
CA ILE A 73 4.86 -2.16 1.96
C ILE A 73 4.01 -0.90 1.73
N LYS A 74 4.56 0.28 2.05
CA LYS A 74 3.96 1.61 1.89
C LYS A 74 5.05 2.60 1.49
N ASP A 75 4.67 3.73 0.88
CA ASP A 75 5.63 4.74 0.40
C ASP A 75 5.90 5.86 1.43
N ASP A 76 4.96 6.18 2.33
CA ASP A 76 5.01 7.42 3.14
C ASP A 76 5.27 7.22 4.65
N GLU A 77 5.25 5.99 5.17
CA GLU A 77 5.51 5.73 6.60
C GLU A 77 6.36 4.47 6.78
N GLN A 78 7.66 4.66 7.00
CA GLN A 78 8.62 3.59 7.19
C GLN A 78 8.80 3.30 8.68
N ILE A 79 8.07 2.31 9.18
CA ILE A 79 8.22 1.83 10.58
C ILE A 79 9.60 1.19 10.78
N THR A 80 10.12 0.59 9.72
CA THR A 80 11.49 0.13 9.62
C THR A 80 12.16 0.88 8.49
N GLU A 81 13.44 1.20 8.65
CA GLU A 81 14.25 1.81 7.60
C GLU A 81 15.26 0.80 7.05
N PRO A 82 15.63 0.90 5.76
CA PRO A 82 16.69 0.07 5.20
C PRO A 82 18.02 0.35 5.91
N LYS A 83 18.73 -0.70 6.30
CA LYS A 83 20.07 -0.60 6.87
C LYS A 83 21.10 -0.49 5.76
N THR A 84 22.24 0.13 6.05
CA THR A 84 23.39 0.12 5.13
C THR A 84 23.84 -1.30 4.77
N THR A 85 23.62 -2.26 5.68
CA THR A 85 23.94 -3.68 5.53
C THR A 85 22.85 -4.53 4.88
N SER A 86 21.64 -4.01 4.66
CA SER A 86 20.53 -4.78 4.11
C SER A 86 20.42 -4.66 2.59
N ALA A 87 19.88 -5.71 1.98
CA ALA A 87 19.26 -5.62 0.67
C ALA A 87 17.97 -4.80 0.79
N ILE A 88 17.63 -4.07 -0.26
CA ILE A 88 16.46 -3.19 -0.30
C ILE A 88 15.57 -3.63 -1.45
N PHE A 89 14.31 -3.93 -1.16
CA PHE A 89 13.27 -4.21 -2.15
C PHE A 89 12.20 -3.12 -2.03
N THR A 90 12.03 -2.30 -3.07
CA THR A 90 11.10 -1.18 -3.02
C THR A 90 10.57 -0.78 -4.40
N THR A 91 9.74 0.25 -4.45
CA THR A 91 9.10 0.76 -5.67
C THR A 91 9.99 1.76 -6.40
N PHE A 92 9.63 2.10 -7.64
CA PHE A 92 10.32 3.16 -8.38
C PHE A 92 10.14 4.52 -7.68
N ASP A 93 8.93 4.79 -7.20
CA ASP A 93 8.57 6.02 -6.49
C ASP A 93 9.42 6.23 -5.22
N SER A 94 9.63 5.15 -4.46
CA SER A 94 10.43 5.14 -3.23
C SER A 94 11.94 4.97 -3.45
N SER A 95 12.41 4.96 -4.70
CA SER A 95 13.84 4.79 -5.03
C SER A 95 14.68 6.06 -4.88
N LYS A 96 14.05 7.21 -4.58
CA LYS A 96 14.74 8.50 -4.57
C LYS A 96 15.80 8.56 -3.47
N GLY A 97 17.06 8.83 -3.86
CA GLY A 97 18.19 8.90 -2.92
C GLY A 97 18.76 7.54 -2.51
N LEU A 98 18.20 6.43 -3.02
CA LEU A 98 18.73 5.10 -2.82
C LEU A 98 19.71 4.74 -3.92
N GLU A 99 20.90 4.26 -3.55
CA GLU A 99 21.89 3.74 -4.50
C GLU A 99 22.65 2.57 -3.89
N LYS A 100 22.89 1.54 -4.71
CA LYS A 100 23.68 0.36 -4.33
C LYS A 100 24.60 -0.05 -5.48
N PRO A 101 25.68 -0.80 -5.22
CA PRO A 101 26.53 -1.36 -6.27
C PRO A 101 25.75 -2.11 -7.35
N ILE A 102 24.74 -2.87 -6.96
CA ILE A 102 23.88 -3.67 -7.85
C ILE A 102 22.45 -3.14 -7.73
N CYS A 103 21.86 -2.75 -8.85
CA CYS A 103 20.44 -2.45 -8.95
C CYS A 103 19.76 -3.43 -9.92
N VAL A 104 18.73 -4.12 -9.45
CA VAL A 104 17.87 -5.00 -10.25
C VAL A 104 16.53 -4.32 -10.43
N ILE A 105 16.07 -4.23 -11.68
CA ILE A 105 14.86 -3.50 -12.06
C ILE A 105 13.88 -4.49 -12.66
N PHE A 106 12.83 -4.73 -11.90
CA PHE A 106 11.68 -5.55 -12.26
C PHE A 106 10.62 -4.70 -12.96
N ASP A 107 9.78 -5.34 -13.76
CA ASP A 107 8.60 -4.73 -14.38
C ASP A 107 8.93 -3.45 -15.20
N PHE A 108 10.14 -3.39 -15.78
CA PHE A 108 10.55 -2.30 -16.69
C PHE A 108 10.11 -2.66 -18.12
N ASP A 109 8.81 -2.80 -18.31
CA ASP A 109 8.18 -3.27 -19.54
C ASP A 109 7.08 -2.32 -20.02
N ILE A 110 6.64 -2.54 -21.26
CA ILE A 110 5.60 -1.73 -21.91
C ILE A 110 4.27 -1.81 -21.15
N ALA A 111 3.92 -2.97 -20.59
CA ALA A 111 2.65 -3.13 -19.88
C ALA A 111 2.61 -2.30 -18.60
N TYR A 112 3.63 -2.37 -17.76
CA TYR A 112 3.68 -1.59 -16.53
C TYR A 112 3.76 -0.08 -16.81
N TRP A 113 4.55 0.32 -17.81
CA TRP A 113 4.58 1.71 -18.28
C TRP A 113 3.20 2.20 -18.71
N THR A 114 2.53 1.43 -19.57
CA THR A 114 1.20 1.77 -20.11
C THR A 114 0.16 1.81 -19.02
N GLN A 115 0.14 0.83 -18.11
CA GLN A 115 -0.75 0.80 -16.95
C GLN A 115 -0.59 2.05 -16.09
N ARG A 116 0.64 2.46 -15.79
CA ARG A 116 0.93 3.67 -14.99
C ARG A 116 0.58 4.95 -15.75
N LEU A 117 0.85 5.02 -17.05
CA LEU A 117 0.58 6.18 -17.91
C LEU A 117 -0.94 6.41 -18.09
N ASN A 118 -1.69 5.32 -18.20
CA ASN A 118 -3.13 5.32 -18.35
C ASN A 118 -3.88 5.62 -17.04
N LYS A 119 -3.21 5.71 -15.88
CA LYS A 119 -3.88 6.26 -14.69
C LYS A 119 -4.28 7.71 -14.96
N LYS A 120 -5.53 8.06 -14.62
CA LYS A 120 -6.14 9.36 -14.95
C LYS A 120 -5.29 10.52 -14.46
N ASP A 121 -4.79 10.43 -13.24
CA ASP A 121 -4.07 11.45 -12.48
C ASP A 121 -2.56 11.50 -12.76
N THR A 122 -2.04 10.61 -13.61
CA THR A 122 -0.62 10.58 -13.98
C THR A 122 -0.25 11.67 -14.98
N LYS A 123 0.78 12.46 -14.66
CA LYS A 123 1.50 13.36 -15.57
C LYS A 123 2.67 12.63 -16.23
N TYR A 124 2.74 12.66 -17.56
CA TYR A 124 3.78 11.99 -18.36
C TYR A 124 5.20 12.34 -17.88
N ASP A 125 5.54 13.62 -17.72
CA ASP A 125 6.89 14.03 -17.34
C ASP A 125 7.31 13.53 -15.95
N ILE A 126 6.36 13.41 -15.01
CA ILE A 126 6.59 12.87 -13.68
C ILE A 126 6.85 11.37 -13.79
N LEU A 127 5.99 10.63 -14.51
CA LEU A 127 6.15 9.19 -14.69
C LEU A 127 7.47 8.84 -15.40
N ARG A 128 7.79 9.57 -16.48
CA ARG A 128 9.07 9.44 -17.18
C ARG A 128 10.24 9.57 -16.21
N ASN A 129 10.23 10.62 -15.39
CA ASN A 129 11.30 10.85 -14.42
C ASN A 129 11.43 9.72 -13.41
N ILE A 130 10.31 9.17 -12.91
CA ILE A 130 10.31 8.03 -11.98
C ILE A 130 11.02 6.81 -12.60
N PHE A 131 10.68 6.45 -13.85
CA PHE A 131 11.30 5.32 -14.54
C PHE A 131 12.79 5.56 -14.83
N CYS A 132 13.16 6.76 -15.31
CA CYS A 132 14.56 7.08 -15.56
C CYS A 132 15.40 7.09 -14.28
N VAL A 133 14.82 7.56 -13.17
CA VAL A 133 15.45 7.54 -11.86
C VAL A 133 15.72 6.10 -11.42
N ALA A 134 14.72 5.21 -11.50
CA ALA A 134 14.90 3.79 -11.18
C ALA A 134 16.03 3.16 -12.02
N ALA A 135 16.03 3.44 -13.33
CA ALA A 135 17.05 3.00 -14.29
C ALA A 135 18.46 3.59 -14.09
N SER A 136 18.67 4.43 -13.06
CA SER A 136 19.95 5.05 -12.75
C SER A 136 20.52 4.69 -11.36
N ARG A 137 19.83 3.85 -10.58
CA ARG A 137 20.20 3.62 -9.16
C ARG A 137 21.36 2.64 -8.91
N GLY A 138 21.82 1.93 -9.94
CA GLY A 138 22.96 1.00 -9.84
C GLY A 138 24.29 1.72 -10.07
N LYS A 139 25.24 1.57 -9.14
CA LYS A 139 26.58 2.19 -9.28
C LYS A 139 27.49 1.42 -10.23
N ASN A 140 27.47 0.08 -10.14
CA ASN A 140 28.38 -0.81 -10.86
C ASN A 140 27.65 -1.72 -11.83
N SER A 141 26.44 -2.15 -11.49
CA SER A 141 25.63 -3.04 -12.31
C SER A 141 24.16 -2.65 -12.25
N ILE A 142 23.52 -2.63 -13.42
CA ILE A 142 22.07 -2.47 -13.59
C ILE A 142 21.55 -3.68 -14.35
N ILE A 143 20.60 -4.38 -13.76
CA ILE A 143 20.01 -5.60 -14.32
C ILE A 143 18.54 -5.35 -14.59
N PHE A 144 18.12 -5.45 -15.85
CA PHE A 144 16.71 -5.39 -16.21
C PHE A 144 16.13 -6.81 -16.28
N VAL A 145 15.05 -7.06 -15.55
CA VAL A 145 14.45 -8.40 -15.51
C VAL A 145 13.54 -8.61 -16.71
N LYS A 146 13.77 -9.68 -17.46
CA LYS A 146 12.93 -10.11 -18.57
C LYS A 146 11.76 -10.95 -18.07
N ASN A 147 10.57 -10.64 -18.57
CA ASN A 147 9.35 -11.40 -18.33
C ASN A 147 9.13 -12.37 -19.49
N ASP A 148 9.93 -13.45 -19.53
CA ASP A 148 9.90 -14.45 -20.63
C ASP A 148 8.58 -15.25 -20.68
N ASP A 149 7.76 -15.20 -19.63
CA ASP A 149 6.53 -15.99 -19.45
C ASP A 149 5.26 -15.30 -19.98
N GLU A 150 5.32 -14.03 -20.37
CA GLU A 150 4.13 -13.23 -20.67
C GLU A 150 4.11 -12.76 -22.14
N LEU A 151 3.23 -13.35 -22.95
CA LEU A 151 2.88 -12.83 -24.27
C LEU A 151 2.46 -11.36 -24.08
N ASN A 152 3.31 -10.43 -24.55
CA ASN A 152 3.15 -8.96 -24.56
C ASN A 152 3.98 -8.14 -23.55
N ASN A 153 4.84 -8.74 -22.72
CA ASN A 153 5.72 -7.98 -21.80
C ASN A 153 7.14 -7.76 -22.35
N SER A 154 7.21 -7.03 -23.46
CA SER A 154 8.49 -6.57 -23.99
C SER A 154 9.11 -5.52 -23.06
N LEU A 155 10.43 -5.62 -22.86
CA LEU A 155 11.20 -4.61 -22.14
C LEU A 155 10.96 -3.22 -22.73
N LEU A 156 10.75 -2.25 -21.85
CA LEU A 156 10.49 -0.87 -22.20
C LEU A 156 11.75 -0.23 -22.79
N LYS A 157 11.62 0.28 -24.02
CA LYS A 157 12.70 1.00 -24.72
C LYS A 157 12.54 2.50 -24.51
N GLY A 158 13.64 3.23 -24.68
CA GLY A 158 13.62 4.69 -24.60
C GLY A 158 12.71 5.35 -25.65
N THR A 159 12.56 4.74 -26.83
CA THR A 159 11.64 5.18 -27.88
C THR A 159 10.19 5.09 -27.41
N ASP A 160 9.79 3.99 -26.77
CA ASP A 160 8.42 3.79 -26.26
C ASP A 160 8.05 4.89 -25.26
N ILE A 161 9.00 5.23 -24.37
CA ILE A 161 8.84 6.34 -23.42
C ILE A 161 8.67 7.67 -24.16
N ILE A 162 9.53 7.99 -25.14
CA ILE A 162 9.49 9.28 -25.84
C ILE A 162 8.20 9.41 -26.68
N GLU A 163 7.84 8.37 -27.44
CA GLU A 163 6.66 8.36 -28.31
C GLU A 163 5.36 8.41 -27.51
N SER A 164 5.34 7.81 -26.32
CA SER A 164 4.15 7.82 -25.46
C SER A 164 3.75 9.19 -24.91
N LYS A 165 4.60 10.21 -25.06
CA LYS A 165 4.21 11.61 -24.82
C LYS A 165 3.04 12.03 -25.71
N TYR A 166 2.93 11.46 -26.91
CA TYR A 166 1.93 11.81 -27.91
C TYR A 166 0.74 10.84 -27.94
N TYR A 167 0.77 9.77 -27.13
CA TYR A 167 -0.41 8.93 -26.99
C TYR A 167 -1.50 9.72 -26.29
N VAL A 168 -2.64 9.84 -26.97
CA VAL A 168 -3.90 10.13 -26.29
C VAL A 168 -4.15 8.97 -25.33
N LYS A 169 -4.53 9.25 -24.08
CA LYS A 169 -5.00 8.22 -23.13
C LYS A 169 -6.26 7.56 -23.74
N LYS A 170 -6.06 6.62 -24.66
CA LYS A 170 -7.07 5.70 -25.16
C LYS A 170 -7.26 4.66 -24.07
N ASP A 171 -8.50 4.19 -23.93
CA ASP A 171 -8.94 3.16 -22.99
C ASP A 171 -9.47 3.68 -21.65
N PHE A 172 -10.38 4.66 -21.74
CA PHE A 172 -11.43 4.84 -20.72
C PHE A 172 -12.83 4.54 -21.25
N LEU A 173 -12.96 4.04 -22.49
CA LEU A 173 -14.27 3.90 -23.14
C LEU A 173 -15.09 2.69 -22.69
N GLU A 174 -14.55 1.81 -21.83
CA GLU A 174 -15.22 0.56 -21.47
C GLU A 174 -15.57 0.41 -19.97
N CYS A 175 -15.23 1.38 -19.12
CA CYS A 175 -15.53 1.30 -17.70
C CYS A 175 -16.64 2.28 -17.31
N GLU A 176 -17.75 1.76 -16.78
CA GLU A 176 -18.89 2.57 -16.36
C GLU A 176 -18.61 3.40 -15.09
N ALA A 177 -17.66 2.95 -14.26
CA ALA A 177 -17.33 3.56 -12.97
C ALA A 177 -15.83 3.52 -12.66
N ASP A 178 -15.31 4.61 -12.12
CA ASP A 178 -13.96 4.73 -11.58
C ASP A 178 -14.03 4.68 -10.05
N THR A 179 -13.83 3.48 -9.49
CA THR A 179 -14.02 3.21 -8.07
C THR A 179 -12.73 3.36 -7.27
N TYR A 180 -12.76 4.20 -6.24
CA TYR A 180 -11.68 4.43 -5.29
C TYR A 180 -12.00 3.76 -3.94
N ARG A 181 -10.98 3.20 -3.28
CA ARG A 181 -11.15 2.69 -1.92
C ARG A 181 -10.97 3.83 -0.92
N ILE A 182 -11.91 3.98 0.01
CA ILE A 182 -11.88 5.08 0.99
C ILE A 182 -10.58 5.06 1.83
N SER A 183 -10.04 3.87 2.10
CA SER A 183 -8.84 3.66 2.89
C SER A 183 -7.54 4.18 2.27
N ASP A 184 -7.47 4.34 0.94
CA ASP A 184 -6.24 4.71 0.22
C ASP A 184 -6.43 5.86 -0.81
N MET A 185 -7.66 6.33 -1.04
CA MET A 185 -7.94 7.30 -2.10
C MET A 185 -7.25 8.66 -1.92
N PHE A 186 -6.86 9.01 -0.70
CA PHE A 186 -6.13 10.25 -0.40
C PHE A 186 -4.60 10.12 -0.51
N ASP A 187 -4.08 8.92 -0.76
CA ASP A 187 -2.65 8.71 -0.92
C ASP A 187 -2.14 9.41 -2.19
N HIS A 188 -0.97 10.03 -2.08
CA HIS A 188 -0.28 10.72 -3.18
C HIS A 188 -1.11 11.81 -3.89
N LYS A 189 -1.98 12.51 -3.15
CA LYS A 189 -2.76 13.67 -3.64
C LYS A 189 -2.03 14.99 -3.35
N TYR A 190 -2.48 16.08 -3.99
CA TYR A 190 -1.88 17.39 -3.79
C TYR A 190 -2.19 17.89 -2.38
N ASP A 191 -1.17 18.38 -1.68
CA ASP A 191 -1.32 18.83 -0.28
C ASP A 191 -2.36 19.95 -0.16
N GLU A 192 -2.42 20.88 -1.11
CA GLU A 192 -3.40 21.96 -1.09
C GLU A 192 -4.84 21.45 -1.27
N ASP A 193 -5.06 20.38 -2.04
CA ASP A 193 -6.39 19.81 -2.26
C ASP A 193 -6.86 19.01 -1.03
N LEU A 194 -5.93 18.38 -0.31
CA LEU A 194 -6.20 17.73 0.97
C LEU A 194 -6.59 18.76 2.04
N GLU A 195 -5.94 19.92 2.03
CA GLU A 195 -6.21 21.00 2.99
C GLU A 195 -7.57 21.64 2.74
N GLU A 196 -7.91 21.90 1.48
CA GLU A 196 -9.25 22.35 1.09
C GLU A 196 -10.34 21.35 1.54
N CYS A 197 -10.09 20.03 1.47
CA CYS A 197 -11.02 19.04 2.02
C CYS A 197 -11.14 19.14 3.55
N LEU A 198 -10.01 19.31 4.26
CA LEU A 198 -10.00 19.41 5.72
C LEU A 198 -10.71 20.65 6.23
N ASP A 199 -10.58 21.78 5.52
CA ASP A 199 -11.26 23.03 5.84
C ASP A 199 -12.79 22.92 5.81
N LEU A 200 -13.34 21.90 5.14
CA LEU A 200 -14.76 21.59 5.12
C LEU A 200 -15.22 20.72 6.30
N LEU A 201 -14.31 20.37 7.22
CA LEU A 201 -14.61 19.62 8.44
C LEU A 201 -14.64 20.53 9.67
N ASP A 202 -15.57 20.28 10.58
CA ASP A 202 -15.52 20.73 11.98
C ASP A 202 -14.86 19.61 12.80
N ILE A 203 -13.66 19.88 13.31
CA ILE A 203 -12.83 18.91 14.03
C ILE A 203 -12.66 19.39 15.46
N LYS A 204 -13.06 18.55 16.43
CA LYS A 204 -12.96 18.84 17.85
C LYS A 204 -12.24 17.71 18.55
N GLU A 205 -11.11 18.00 19.16
CA GLU A 205 -10.42 17.04 20.02
C GLU A 205 -11.33 16.65 21.19
N ILE A 206 -11.44 15.35 21.45
CA ILE A 206 -12.16 14.82 22.60
C ILE A 206 -11.14 14.62 23.70
N TYR A 207 -11.28 15.40 24.77
CA TYR A 207 -10.40 15.28 25.93
C TYR A 207 -10.49 13.87 26.54
N SER A 208 -9.33 13.25 26.74
CA SER A 208 -9.19 12.00 27.49
C SER A 208 -8.28 12.20 28.68
N GLN A 209 -8.70 11.73 29.85
CA GLN A 209 -7.87 11.74 31.06
C GLN A 209 -6.72 10.73 30.95
N ASP A 210 -6.95 9.61 30.26
CA ASP A 210 -5.93 8.61 29.99
C ASP A 210 -5.15 8.99 28.71
N THR A 211 -3.93 9.48 28.89
CA THR A 211 -2.98 9.80 27.80
C THR A 211 -1.89 8.73 27.64
N THR A 212 -2.05 7.57 28.29
CA THR A 212 -1.03 6.53 28.28
C THR A 212 -0.90 5.88 26.89
N LYS A 213 0.35 5.66 26.48
CA LYS A 213 0.67 4.99 25.22
C LYS A 213 0.79 3.48 25.42
N ILE A 214 0.00 2.71 24.66
CA ILE A 214 0.15 1.25 24.56
C ILE A 214 1.42 0.98 23.76
N LYS A 215 2.41 0.38 24.42
CA LYS A 215 3.72 0.09 23.84
C LYS A 215 3.70 -1.30 23.23
N ILE A 216 3.38 -1.37 21.94
CA ILE A 216 3.51 -2.58 21.13
C ILE A 216 4.66 -2.40 20.15
N LYS A 217 5.48 -3.44 20.01
CA LYS A 217 6.56 -3.46 19.02
C LYS A 217 5.95 -3.52 17.62
N SER A 218 6.25 -2.53 16.78
CA SER A 218 5.68 -2.41 15.43
C SER A 218 6.51 -3.11 14.34
N ASN A 219 7.55 -3.85 14.72
CA ASN A 219 8.39 -4.60 13.79
C ASN A 219 8.89 -5.94 14.33
N ASP A 220 9.19 -6.86 13.41
CA ASP A 220 10.02 -8.04 13.68
C ASP A 220 11.24 -8.05 12.76
N GLY A 221 12.37 -7.56 13.26
CA GLY A 221 13.52 -7.23 12.44
C GLY A 221 13.18 -6.05 11.52
N LEU A 222 13.34 -6.24 10.21
CA LEU A 222 13.01 -5.30 9.15
C LEU A 222 11.60 -5.54 8.56
N ILE A 223 10.82 -6.46 9.12
CA ILE A 223 9.41 -6.66 8.76
C ILE A 223 8.57 -5.67 9.57
N ASP A 224 7.82 -4.81 8.88
CA ASP A 224 6.82 -3.93 9.48
C ASP A 224 5.55 -4.73 9.79
N ILE A 225 5.19 -4.82 11.08
CA ILE A 225 3.98 -5.52 11.55
C ILE A 225 2.87 -4.57 11.96
N SER A 226 3.01 -3.25 11.72
CA SER A 226 1.98 -2.25 12.02
C SER A 226 0.63 -2.53 11.36
N PRO A 227 0.56 -3.01 10.08
CA PRO A 227 -0.72 -3.42 9.50
C PRO A 227 -1.39 -4.54 10.30
N CYS A 228 -0.60 -5.52 10.78
CA CYS A 228 -1.10 -6.62 11.58
C CYS A 228 -1.69 -6.15 12.91
N ILE A 229 -1.07 -5.16 13.56
CA ILE A 229 -1.55 -4.61 14.84
C ILE A 229 -2.90 -3.91 14.66
N GLY A 230 -3.07 -3.15 13.57
CA GLY A 230 -4.34 -2.50 13.23
C GLY A 230 -5.47 -3.51 13.12
N ILE A 231 -5.28 -4.58 12.35
CA ILE A 231 -6.28 -5.66 12.20
C ILE A 231 -6.50 -6.39 13.53
N TYR A 232 -5.44 -6.64 14.31
CA TYR A 232 -5.52 -7.36 15.58
C TYR A 232 -6.44 -6.68 16.59
N GLN A 233 -6.42 -5.34 16.66
CA GLN A 233 -7.22 -4.62 17.64
C GLN A 233 -8.73 -4.90 17.47
N GLU A 234 -9.19 -4.97 16.22
CA GLU A 234 -10.59 -5.21 15.89
C GLU A 234 -10.92 -6.70 16.01
N ALA A 235 -10.10 -7.54 15.38
CA ALA A 235 -10.32 -8.98 15.31
C ALA A 235 -10.26 -9.66 16.69
N SER A 236 -9.46 -9.14 17.62
CA SER A 236 -9.36 -9.69 18.99
C SER A 236 -10.44 -9.17 19.92
N TYR A 237 -10.97 -7.97 19.68
CA TYR A 237 -11.91 -7.31 20.58
C TYR A 237 -13.39 -7.60 20.23
N PHE A 238 -13.76 -7.44 18.95
CA PHE A 238 -15.15 -7.55 18.50
C PHE A 238 -15.54 -8.99 18.16
N LYS A 239 -16.63 -9.48 18.76
CA LYS A 239 -17.09 -10.87 18.58
C LYS A 239 -17.58 -11.20 17.18
N LYS A 240 -18.04 -10.19 16.44
CA LYS A 240 -18.57 -10.36 15.07
C LYS A 240 -17.48 -10.29 13.99
N TYR A 241 -16.24 -9.97 14.36
CA TYR A 241 -15.16 -9.84 13.39
C TYR A 241 -14.77 -11.24 12.92
N ASP A 242 -14.85 -11.48 11.61
CA ASP A 242 -14.46 -12.74 11.01
C ASP A 242 -13.32 -12.53 10.00
N ILE A 243 -12.09 -12.65 10.49
CA ILE A 243 -10.88 -12.54 9.67
C ILE A 243 -10.82 -13.61 8.58
N LYS A 244 -11.49 -14.76 8.75
CA LYS A 244 -11.53 -15.78 7.68
C LYS A 244 -12.43 -15.31 6.55
N GLN A 245 -13.60 -14.77 6.88
CA GLN A 245 -14.50 -14.21 5.89
C GLN A 245 -13.82 -13.09 5.11
N GLU A 246 -13.07 -12.22 5.79
CA GLU A 246 -12.29 -11.16 5.13
C GLU A 246 -11.23 -11.71 4.17
N ILE A 247 -10.47 -12.73 4.59
CA ILE A 247 -9.50 -13.42 3.72
C ILE A 247 -10.20 -14.07 2.52
N GLU A 248 -11.32 -14.74 2.73
CA GLU A 248 -12.08 -15.40 1.66
C GLU A 248 -12.63 -14.39 0.65
N GLN A 249 -13.13 -13.24 1.13
CA GLN A 249 -13.56 -12.14 0.29
C GLN A 249 -12.40 -11.57 -0.51
N PHE A 250 -11.25 -11.31 0.11
CA PHE A 250 -10.05 -10.84 -0.58
C PHE A 250 -9.64 -11.79 -1.70
N ILE A 251 -9.56 -13.09 -1.42
CA ILE A 251 -9.23 -14.13 -2.41
C ILE A 251 -10.26 -14.15 -3.56
N SER A 252 -11.55 -13.89 -3.27
CA SER A 252 -12.60 -13.92 -4.29
C SER A 252 -12.53 -12.78 -5.31
N THR A 253 -11.76 -11.72 -5.02
CA THR A 253 -11.64 -10.57 -5.94
C THR A 253 -10.75 -10.84 -7.16
N ASP A 254 -9.79 -11.77 -7.06
CA ASP A 254 -8.92 -12.17 -8.18
C ASP A 254 -9.40 -13.48 -8.83
N ARG A 255 -10.20 -13.36 -9.89
CA ARG A 255 -10.81 -14.51 -10.59
C ARG A 255 -9.79 -15.48 -11.18
N ASN A 256 -8.58 -15.04 -11.48
CA ASN A 256 -7.58 -15.87 -12.14
C ASN A 256 -6.88 -16.83 -11.16
N THR A 257 -6.68 -16.39 -9.91
CA THR A 257 -5.94 -17.18 -8.91
C THR A 257 -6.82 -17.69 -7.77
N GLN A 258 -8.10 -17.27 -7.70
CA GLN A 258 -9.04 -17.58 -6.63
C GLN A 258 -9.05 -19.07 -6.23
N ALA A 259 -9.18 -19.99 -7.19
CA ALA A 259 -9.28 -21.43 -6.89
C ALA A 259 -8.01 -21.98 -6.22
N PHE A 260 -6.84 -21.55 -6.68
CA PHE A 260 -5.55 -21.94 -6.12
C PHE A 260 -5.35 -21.30 -4.73
N ALA A 261 -5.55 -19.99 -4.62
CA ALA A 261 -5.40 -19.25 -3.38
C ALA A 261 -6.34 -19.78 -2.28
N MET A 262 -7.60 -20.11 -2.63
CA MET A 262 -8.56 -20.71 -1.71
C MET A 262 -8.13 -22.12 -1.25
N LYS A 263 -7.55 -22.92 -2.16
CA LYS A 263 -7.00 -24.24 -1.81
C LYS A 263 -5.82 -24.11 -0.85
N GLU A 264 -4.92 -23.16 -1.08
CA GLU A 264 -3.78 -22.91 -0.19
C GLU A 264 -4.24 -22.38 1.17
N PHE A 265 -5.22 -21.47 1.21
CA PHE A 265 -5.80 -21.01 2.47
C PHE A 265 -6.45 -22.15 3.26
N LYS A 266 -7.23 -23.02 2.60
CA LYS A 266 -7.81 -24.23 3.24
C LYS A 266 -6.74 -25.17 3.79
N LYS A 267 -5.57 -25.29 3.15
CA LYS A 267 -4.44 -26.06 3.70
C LYS A 267 -3.77 -25.34 4.87
N PHE A 268 -3.64 -24.02 4.79
CA PHE A 268 -3.05 -23.19 5.82
C PHE A 268 -3.84 -23.31 7.13
N ILE A 269 -5.16 -23.10 7.10
CA ILE A 269 -6.02 -23.14 8.30
C ILE A 269 -6.09 -24.52 8.96
N LYS A 270 -5.79 -25.61 8.24
CA LYS A 270 -5.65 -26.94 8.85
C LYS A 270 -4.45 -27.06 9.78
N LYS A 271 -3.42 -26.23 9.57
CA LYS A 271 -2.17 -26.24 10.33
C LYS A 271 -2.04 -25.05 11.28
N ARG A 272 -2.56 -23.88 10.89
CA ARG A 272 -2.39 -22.59 11.56
C ARG A 272 -3.71 -21.82 11.51
N ASN A 273 -4.40 -21.75 12.63
CA ASN A 273 -5.78 -21.22 12.73
C ASN A 273 -5.97 -20.27 13.92
N LYS A 274 -4.88 -19.80 14.52
CA LYS A 274 -4.95 -18.77 15.56
C LYS A 274 -5.14 -17.41 14.90
N ILE A 275 -5.66 -16.45 15.65
CA ILE A 275 -5.88 -15.08 15.16
C ILE A 275 -4.60 -14.45 14.58
N ASP A 276 -3.45 -14.59 15.26
CA ASP A 276 -2.16 -14.12 14.75
C ASP A 276 -1.83 -14.72 13.38
N ASP A 277 -2.05 -16.03 13.21
CA ASP A 277 -1.74 -16.73 11.97
C ASP A 277 -2.60 -16.23 10.80
N LEU A 278 -3.89 -15.99 11.06
CA LEU A 278 -4.84 -15.51 10.06
C LEU A 278 -4.53 -14.07 9.66
N ILE A 279 -4.19 -13.20 10.62
CA ILE A 279 -3.79 -11.81 10.34
C ILE A 279 -2.50 -11.75 9.53
N LEU A 280 -1.49 -12.57 9.89
CA LEU A 280 -0.25 -12.65 9.12
C LEU A 280 -0.50 -13.21 7.71
N TYR A 281 -1.46 -14.14 7.55
CA TYR A 281 -1.84 -14.66 6.24
C TYR A 281 -2.53 -13.59 5.39
N PHE A 282 -3.46 -12.85 5.97
CA PHE A 282 -4.12 -11.74 5.30
C PHE A 282 -3.11 -10.67 4.88
N THR A 283 -2.20 -10.29 5.77
CA THR A 283 -1.12 -9.34 5.47
C THR A 283 -0.19 -9.86 4.37
N TYR A 284 0.09 -11.16 4.32
CA TYR A 284 0.82 -11.78 3.22
C TYR A 284 0.08 -11.63 1.89
N LEU A 285 -1.24 -11.89 1.84
CA LEU A 285 -2.02 -11.71 0.62
C LEU A 285 -2.03 -10.25 0.16
N ASP A 286 -2.21 -9.32 1.09
CA ASP A 286 -2.28 -7.88 0.81
C ASP A 286 -0.94 -7.29 0.37
N THR A 287 0.19 -7.84 0.84
CA THR A 287 1.54 -7.32 0.52
C THR A 287 2.29 -8.14 -0.53
N GLY A 288 1.86 -9.39 -0.78
CA GLY A 288 2.60 -10.37 -1.57
C GLY A 288 3.86 -10.95 -0.90
N GLN A 289 4.16 -10.58 0.36
CA GLN A 289 5.41 -10.97 1.03
C GLN A 289 5.22 -12.15 1.98
N ILE A 290 5.67 -13.35 1.59
CA ILE A 290 5.44 -14.59 2.38
C ILE A 290 6.16 -14.60 3.74
N ARG A 291 7.08 -13.65 3.94
CA ARG A 291 7.85 -13.46 5.17
C ARG A 291 6.99 -13.22 6.40
N TYR A 292 5.79 -12.65 6.25
CA TYR A 292 4.82 -12.53 7.34
C TYR A 292 4.46 -13.90 7.93
N ILE A 293 4.29 -14.91 7.07
CA ILE A 293 3.99 -16.28 7.48
C ILE A 293 5.23 -17.00 8.00
N ASN A 294 6.38 -16.83 7.33
CA ASN A 294 7.54 -17.67 7.56
C ASN A 294 8.51 -17.17 8.63
N GLN A 295 8.55 -15.86 8.89
CA GLN A 295 9.62 -15.25 9.69
C GLN A 295 9.13 -14.43 10.89
N VAL A 296 7.88 -13.98 10.90
CA VAL A 296 7.31 -13.24 12.05
C VAL A 296 7.06 -14.22 13.20
N LYS A 297 7.56 -13.87 14.39
CA LYS A 297 7.33 -14.66 15.60
C LYS A 297 5.89 -14.47 16.09
N THR A 298 5.20 -15.58 16.34
CA THR A 298 3.88 -15.57 17.01
C THR A 298 3.99 -16.04 18.48
N PRO A 299 3.14 -15.51 19.38
CA PRO A 299 2.24 -14.37 19.13
C PRO A 299 3.05 -13.07 18.95
N PHE A 300 2.59 -12.17 18.08
CA PHE A 300 3.24 -10.87 17.88
C PHE A 300 2.65 -9.77 18.78
N ILE A 301 1.54 -10.08 19.47
CA ILE A 301 0.95 -9.33 20.57
C ILE A 301 1.00 -10.19 21.84
N SER A 302 1.53 -9.67 22.94
CA SER A 302 1.49 -10.33 24.25
C SER A 302 0.12 -10.21 24.91
N ILE A 303 -0.12 -11.05 25.93
CA ILE A 303 -1.38 -11.04 26.70
C ILE A 303 -1.59 -9.66 27.38
N GLU A 304 -0.52 -9.06 27.88
CA GLU A 304 -0.55 -7.75 28.51
C GLU A 304 -0.88 -6.63 27.51
N GLU A 305 -0.32 -6.70 26.31
CA GLU A 305 -0.59 -5.77 25.22
C GLU A 305 -2.03 -5.91 24.70
N GLU A 306 -2.53 -7.13 24.53
CA GLU A 306 -3.93 -7.40 24.17
C GLU A 306 -4.87 -6.84 25.24
N LYS A 307 -4.60 -7.12 26.51
CA LYS A 307 -5.40 -6.60 27.63
C LYS A 307 -5.44 -5.07 27.61
N ALA A 308 -4.31 -4.40 27.34
CA ALA A 308 -4.27 -2.94 27.26
C ALA A 308 -5.14 -2.39 26.11
N ILE A 309 -5.13 -3.05 24.95
CA ILE A 309 -6.03 -2.72 23.83
C ILE A 309 -7.49 -2.91 24.25
N HIS A 310 -7.83 -4.06 24.82
CA HIS A 310 -9.21 -4.41 25.17
C HIS A 310 -9.78 -3.53 26.28
N ASP A 311 -9.00 -3.26 27.31
CA ASP A 311 -9.37 -2.37 28.40
C ASP A 311 -9.71 -0.98 27.84
N ARG A 312 -8.87 -0.46 26.93
CA ARG A 312 -9.10 0.83 26.28
C ARG A 312 -10.35 0.83 25.40
N LEU A 313 -10.49 -0.13 24.48
CA LEU A 313 -11.67 -0.22 23.62
C LEU A 313 -12.98 -0.35 24.43
N SER A 314 -12.93 -1.07 25.56
CA SER A 314 -14.09 -1.27 26.45
C SER A 314 -14.59 -0.01 27.16
N THR A 315 -13.80 1.07 27.15
CA THR A 315 -14.26 2.37 27.68
C THR A 315 -15.35 3.00 26.81
N VAL A 316 -15.42 2.63 25.52
CA VAL A 316 -16.37 3.18 24.54
C VAL A 316 -17.30 2.12 23.98
N PHE A 317 -16.78 0.93 23.70
CA PHE A 317 -17.49 -0.11 22.95
C PHE A 317 -17.90 -1.31 23.81
N LYS A 318 -18.93 -2.00 23.36
CA LYS A 318 -19.22 -3.39 23.74
C LYS A 318 -18.58 -4.33 22.73
N LYS A 319 -18.48 -5.62 23.05
CA LYS A 319 -17.92 -6.61 22.10
C LYS A 319 -18.85 -6.95 20.93
N GLN A 320 -20.11 -6.48 20.94
CA GLN A 320 -21.15 -6.81 19.96
C GLN A 320 -21.56 -5.63 19.08
N GLU A 321 -20.75 -4.56 19.03
CA GLU A 321 -21.03 -3.42 18.13
C GLU A 321 -21.22 -3.86 16.67
N GLN A 322 -21.82 -2.98 15.89
CA GLN A 322 -21.88 -3.09 14.44
C GLN A 322 -20.51 -2.70 13.88
N ILE A 323 -19.88 -3.57 13.11
CA ILE A 323 -18.50 -3.40 12.64
C ILE A 323 -18.35 -3.80 11.18
N GLN A 324 -17.28 -3.31 10.53
CA GLN A 324 -16.91 -3.66 9.16
C GLN A 324 -18.08 -3.47 8.17
N GLU A 325 -18.72 -2.31 8.27
CA GLU A 325 -19.93 -2.00 7.49
C GLU A 325 -19.58 -1.49 6.10
N LEU A 326 -20.02 -2.23 5.08
CA LEU A 326 -19.84 -1.85 3.69
C LEU A 326 -20.54 -0.51 3.42
N CYS A 327 -19.79 0.41 2.85
CA CYS A 327 -20.30 1.69 2.42
C CYS A 327 -19.89 1.98 0.98
N TYR A 328 -20.76 2.70 0.26
CA TYR A 328 -20.58 3.05 -1.13
C TYR A 328 -21.24 4.41 -1.41
N SER A 329 -20.61 5.23 -2.25
CA SER A 329 -21.19 6.49 -2.70
C SER A 329 -20.67 6.89 -4.08
N VAL A 330 -21.55 7.49 -4.89
CA VAL A 330 -21.18 8.15 -6.14
C VAL A 330 -20.91 9.62 -5.85
N LEU A 331 -19.66 10.05 -6.06
CA LEU A 331 -19.21 11.41 -5.82
C LEU A 331 -19.54 12.36 -6.97
N GLY A 332 -19.51 11.87 -8.20
CA GLY A 332 -19.75 12.69 -9.38
C GLY A 332 -19.55 11.91 -10.66
N LYS A 333 -19.36 12.64 -11.77
CA LYS A 333 -19.07 12.06 -13.07
C LYS A 333 -17.97 12.85 -13.77
N TYR A 334 -17.17 12.16 -14.55
CA TYR A 334 -16.35 12.79 -15.56
C TYR A 334 -17.22 13.28 -16.72
N LYS A 335 -16.74 14.26 -17.48
CA LYS A 335 -17.44 14.78 -18.70
C LYS A 335 -17.78 13.70 -19.75
N ASN A 336 -17.10 12.56 -19.72
CA ASN A 336 -17.40 11.43 -20.61
C ASN A 336 -18.45 10.45 -20.05
N GLY A 337 -19.10 10.80 -18.92
CA GLY A 337 -20.21 10.04 -18.33
C GLY A 337 -19.81 8.98 -17.31
N ILE A 338 -18.53 8.65 -17.17
CA ILE A 338 -18.03 7.66 -16.21
C ILE A 338 -18.23 8.17 -14.79
N THR A 339 -18.80 7.35 -13.90
CA THR A 339 -19.01 7.75 -12.50
C THR A 339 -17.71 7.71 -11.71
N ILE A 340 -17.63 8.54 -10.67
CA ILE A 340 -16.55 8.56 -9.71
C ILE A 340 -17.11 8.03 -8.41
N ASP A 341 -16.70 6.82 -8.04
CA ASP A 341 -17.30 6.06 -6.96
C ASP A 341 -16.30 5.88 -5.82
N ILE A 342 -16.80 5.83 -4.59
CA ILE A 342 -16.03 5.44 -3.42
C ILE A 342 -16.64 4.24 -2.73
N ILE A 343 -15.81 3.34 -2.24
CA ILE A 343 -16.21 2.13 -1.51
C ILE A 343 -15.28 1.87 -0.33
N GLY A 344 -15.80 1.31 0.75
CA GLY A 344 -14.96 0.81 1.83
C GLY A 344 -15.77 0.18 2.95
N PHE A 345 -15.09 -0.14 4.05
CA PHE A 345 -15.69 -0.74 5.24
C PHE A 345 -15.38 0.15 6.43
N ALA A 346 -16.41 0.69 7.08
CA ALA A 346 -16.23 1.47 8.30
C ALA A 346 -16.02 0.53 9.50
N ASP A 347 -15.03 0.84 10.34
CA ASP A 347 -14.60 -0.07 11.42
C ASP A 347 -15.73 -0.35 12.42
N VAL A 348 -16.38 0.69 12.96
CA VAL A 348 -17.49 0.55 13.93
C VAL A 348 -18.57 1.60 13.67
N ILE A 349 -19.84 1.19 13.72
CA ILE A 349 -20.99 2.08 13.78
C ILE A 349 -21.67 1.92 15.14
N LYS A 350 -21.81 3.02 15.88
CA LYS A 350 -22.48 3.03 17.18
C LYS A 350 -23.20 4.35 17.39
N ASP A 351 -24.47 4.30 17.82
CA ASP A 351 -25.27 5.48 18.16
C ASP A 351 -25.27 6.56 17.07
N ASN A 352 -25.51 6.15 15.81
CA ASN A 352 -25.45 7.03 14.63
C ASN A 352 -24.13 7.83 14.53
N THR A 353 -23.02 7.18 14.89
CA THR A 353 -21.65 7.70 14.80
C THR A 353 -20.76 6.66 14.14
N VAL A 354 -19.99 7.08 13.15
CA VAL A 354 -18.92 6.29 12.55
C VAL A 354 -17.68 6.41 13.44
N TYR A 355 -17.05 5.30 13.81
CA TYR A 355 -15.75 5.31 14.46
C TYR A 355 -14.72 4.70 13.51
N GLU A 356 -13.64 5.43 13.30
CA GLU A 356 -12.45 4.97 12.60
C GLU A 356 -11.34 4.72 13.63
N LEU A 357 -10.83 3.51 13.68
CA LEU A 357 -9.83 3.08 14.66
C LEU A 357 -8.45 3.03 14.02
N LYS A 358 -7.50 3.74 14.61
CA LYS A 358 -6.09 3.69 14.20
C LYS A 358 -5.20 3.18 15.33
N PHE A 359 -4.12 2.52 14.94
CA PHE A 359 -3.03 2.14 15.85
C PHE A 359 -1.69 2.70 15.33
N VAL A 360 -1.56 4.02 15.36
CA VAL A 360 -0.46 4.75 14.70
C VAL A 360 0.29 5.64 15.70
N ASN A 361 1.49 6.07 15.35
CA ASN A 361 2.22 7.01 16.21
C ASN A 361 1.54 8.39 16.24
N GLU A 362 1.02 8.82 15.09
CA GLU A 362 0.37 10.11 14.91
C GLU A 362 -0.76 9.97 13.89
N LEU A 363 -1.85 10.71 14.11
CA LEU A 363 -2.94 10.78 13.15
C LEU A 363 -2.57 11.75 12.03
N LYS A 364 -2.76 11.31 10.79
CA LYS A 364 -2.52 12.13 9.59
C LYS A 364 -3.81 12.74 9.08
N ARG A 365 -3.66 13.83 8.32
CA ARG A 365 -4.71 14.48 7.51
C ARG A 365 -5.61 13.47 6.77
N ALA A 366 -4.99 12.49 6.10
CA ALA A 366 -5.69 11.43 5.39
C ALA A 366 -6.64 10.61 6.28
N HIS A 367 -6.33 10.39 7.56
CA HIS A 367 -7.21 9.64 8.48
C HIS A 367 -8.50 10.42 8.79
N PHE A 368 -8.43 11.75 8.91
CA PHE A 368 -9.61 12.60 9.12
C PHE A 368 -10.51 12.58 7.88
N LEU A 369 -9.92 12.73 6.70
CA LEU A 369 -10.64 12.68 5.43
C LEU A 369 -11.24 11.30 5.14
N GLN A 370 -10.53 10.22 5.49
CA GLN A 370 -11.04 8.85 5.42
C GLN A 370 -12.29 8.70 6.30
N THR A 371 -12.22 9.13 7.57
CA THR A 371 -13.35 9.08 8.50
C THR A 371 -14.56 9.86 7.98
N ALA A 372 -14.34 11.08 7.48
CA ALA A 372 -15.38 11.91 6.88
C ALA A 372 -15.96 11.29 5.60
N SER A 373 -15.16 10.54 4.83
CA SER A 373 -15.65 9.85 3.63
C SER A 373 -16.54 8.66 3.97
N TYR A 374 -16.26 7.94 5.07
CA TYR A 374 -17.18 6.94 5.61
C TYR A 374 -18.49 7.56 6.10
N MET A 375 -18.43 8.68 6.81
CA MET A 375 -19.62 9.46 7.19
C MET A 375 -20.47 9.83 5.98
N LEU A 376 -19.84 10.34 4.91
CA LEU A 376 -20.51 10.69 3.66
C LEU A 376 -21.18 9.47 3.01
N ALA A 377 -20.47 8.35 2.89
CA ALA A 377 -20.96 7.15 2.23
C ALA A 377 -22.10 6.45 3.01
N LEU A 378 -22.05 6.49 4.34
CA LEU A 378 -23.08 5.94 5.22
C LEU A 378 -24.21 6.92 5.51
N LYS A 379 -24.09 8.18 5.10
CA LYS A 379 -25.01 9.29 5.43
C LYS A 379 -25.17 9.49 6.94
N ILE A 380 -24.08 9.34 7.67
CA ILE A 380 -24.01 9.51 9.13
C ILE A 380 -23.34 10.86 9.45
N PRO A 381 -23.98 11.75 10.23
CA PRO A 381 -23.52 13.13 10.40
C PRO A 381 -22.33 13.29 11.35
N LYS A 382 -22.01 12.25 12.15
CA LYS A 382 -20.97 12.30 13.17
C LYS A 382 -19.94 11.19 12.96
N GLY A 383 -18.66 11.58 13.00
CA GLY A 383 -17.53 10.67 13.00
C GLY A 383 -16.66 10.85 14.24
N ILE A 384 -15.99 9.78 14.65
CA ILE A 384 -14.95 9.79 15.67
C ILE A 384 -13.73 9.08 15.09
N LEU A 385 -12.64 9.82 14.91
CA LEU A 385 -11.34 9.24 14.60
C LEU A 385 -10.61 8.99 15.92
N TRP A 386 -10.26 7.73 16.20
CA TRP A 386 -9.64 7.34 17.47
C TRP A 386 -8.33 6.60 17.24
N ASN A 387 -7.24 7.16 17.75
CA ASN A 387 -5.96 6.46 17.82
C ASN A 387 -5.87 5.68 19.15
N VAL A 388 -6.15 4.39 19.09
CA VAL A 388 -6.15 3.48 20.25
C VAL A 388 -4.76 3.41 20.89
N LYS A 389 -3.68 3.63 20.12
CA LYS A 389 -2.30 3.56 20.63
C LYS A 389 -2.02 4.57 21.74
N ASN A 390 -2.42 5.82 21.56
CA ASN A 390 -2.15 6.93 22.49
C ASN A 390 -3.43 7.56 23.08
N ASN A 391 -4.59 6.99 22.76
CA ASN A 391 -5.91 7.41 23.19
C ASN A 391 -6.37 8.79 22.69
N THR A 392 -5.67 9.43 21.75
CA THR A 392 -6.13 10.69 21.16
C THR A 392 -7.33 10.42 20.26
N SER A 393 -8.40 11.20 20.42
CA SER A 393 -9.59 11.07 19.59
C SER A 393 -10.18 12.42 19.20
N TYR A 394 -10.82 12.45 18.04
CA TYR A 394 -11.39 13.65 17.46
C TYR A 394 -12.80 13.37 16.99
N GLN A 395 -13.74 14.23 17.39
CA GLN A 395 -15.05 14.29 16.77
C GLN A 395 -14.95 15.07 15.46
N ILE A 396 -15.56 14.53 14.41
CA ILE A 396 -15.61 15.11 13.07
C ILE A 396 -17.07 15.30 12.68
N ALA A 397 -17.38 16.48 12.14
CA ALA A 397 -18.62 16.77 11.43
C ALA A 397 -18.29 17.39 10.07
N ILE A 398 -19.08 17.09 9.04
CA ILE A 398 -18.93 17.71 7.72
C ILE A 398 -19.77 18.99 7.71
N LYS A 399 -19.14 20.15 7.44
CA LYS A 399 -19.81 21.46 7.49
C LYS A 399 -20.89 21.59 6.43
N ASP A 400 -20.57 21.19 5.20
CA ASP A 400 -21.47 21.12 4.05
C ASP A 400 -21.18 19.82 3.29
N VAL A 401 -22.16 18.92 3.26
CA VAL A 401 -22.01 17.58 2.69
C VAL A 401 -21.80 17.62 1.18
N GLU A 402 -22.49 18.52 0.47
CA GLU A 402 -22.39 18.61 -0.99
C GLU A 402 -21.08 19.27 -1.41
N GLU A 403 -20.65 20.31 -0.70
CA GLU A 403 -19.36 20.94 -0.97
C GLU A 403 -18.19 20.00 -0.63
N PHE A 404 -18.26 19.28 0.49
CA PHE A 404 -17.27 18.26 0.84
C PHE A 404 -17.20 17.17 -0.22
N LYS A 405 -18.35 16.66 -0.68
CA LYS A 405 -18.43 15.66 -1.75
C LYS A 405 -17.75 16.14 -3.04
N LYS A 406 -18.03 17.37 -3.48
CA LYS A 406 -17.39 17.96 -4.67
C LYS A 406 -15.88 18.10 -4.49
N GLN A 407 -15.45 18.58 -3.32
CA GLN A 407 -14.03 18.78 -3.04
C GLN A 407 -13.29 17.44 -2.96
N VAL A 408 -13.85 16.40 -2.32
CA VAL A 408 -13.28 15.04 -2.35
C VAL A 408 -13.16 14.54 -3.78
N CYS A 409 -14.20 14.71 -4.60
CA CYS A 409 -14.19 14.33 -6.02
C CYS A 409 -13.04 15.03 -6.78
N LYS A 410 -12.87 16.34 -6.60
CA LYS A 410 -11.75 17.12 -7.14
C LYS A 410 -10.40 16.59 -6.67
N THR A 411 -10.25 16.31 -5.38
CA THR A 411 -9.00 15.87 -4.76
C THR A 411 -8.58 14.49 -5.25
N ILE A 412 -9.46 13.48 -5.21
CA ILE A 412 -9.08 12.10 -5.55
C ILE A 412 -8.79 11.94 -7.05
N THR A 413 -9.42 12.76 -7.89
CA THR A 413 -9.17 12.77 -9.34
C THR A 413 -8.02 13.70 -9.75
N LYS A 414 -7.38 14.42 -8.81
CA LYS A 414 -6.38 15.46 -9.09
C LYS A 414 -6.86 16.51 -10.11
N ARG A 415 -8.10 16.98 -9.93
CA ARG A 415 -8.75 18.07 -10.68
C ARG A 415 -9.06 17.75 -12.15
N LEU A 416 -9.28 16.48 -12.48
CA LEU A 416 -9.51 16.06 -13.87
C LEU A 416 -10.97 16.23 -14.30
N ASN A 417 -11.23 17.22 -15.18
CA ASN A 417 -12.42 17.34 -16.05
C ASN A 417 -13.73 16.72 -15.49
N ILE A 418 -14.10 17.17 -14.30
CA ILE A 418 -15.34 16.81 -13.60
C ILE A 418 -16.48 17.65 -14.17
N GLU A 419 -17.69 17.08 -14.27
CA GLU A 419 -18.92 17.80 -14.64
C GLU A 419 -19.52 18.58 -13.46
#